data_AF-A0A2V6IH81-F1
#
_entry.id   AF-A0A2V6IH81-F1
#
_cell.length_a   1.000
_cell.length_b   1.000
_cell.length_c   1.000
_cell.angle_alpha   90.00
_cell.angle_beta   90.00
_cell.angle_gamma   90.00
#
_symmetry.space_group_name_H-M   'P 1'
#
loop_
_entity.id
_entity.type
_entity.pdbx_description
1 polymer ?
#
loop_
_entity_poly.entity_id
_entity_poly.type
_entity_poly.pdbx_seq_one_letter_code
_entity_poly.pdbx_strand_id
1 'polypeptide(L)' 'MAYIDQFLQIVVRQGASDLHIGEGQPPKIRTHGDIMPTRDEPISREEATQMLSEVCGPQN' A
#
# COMPACT_ATOMS: atom_id res chain seq x y z
N MET A 1 -5.99 -13.82 -4.83
CA MET A 1 -6.08 -12.61 -3.98
C MET A 1 -5.08 -11.63 -4.55
N ALA A 2 -5.45 -10.37 -4.70
CA ALA A 2 -4.56 -9.36 -5.26
C ALA A 2 -3.36 -9.18 -4.32
N TYR A 3 -2.18 -8.86 -4.86
CA TYR A 3 -0.99 -8.63 -4.03
C TYR A 3 -1.23 -7.46 -3.05
N ILE A 4 -1.92 -6.40 -3.47
CA ILE A 4 -2.25 -5.25 -2.62
C ILE A 4 -3.14 -5.61 -1.41
N ASP A 5 -3.91 -6.71 -1.48
CA ASP A 5 -4.84 -7.11 -0.42
C ASP A 5 -4.12 -7.34 0.92
N GLN A 6 -2.86 -7.76 0.92
CA GLN A 6 -2.09 -7.95 2.15
C GLN A 6 -1.93 -6.63 2.93
N PHE A 7 -1.75 -5.51 2.23
CA PHE A 7 -1.59 -4.19 2.83
C PHE A 7 -2.94 -3.59 3.22
N LEU A 8 -3.97 -3.78 2.39
CA LEU A 8 -5.33 -3.37 2.72
C LEU A 8 -5.87 -4.10 3.96
N GLN A 9 -5.54 -5.38 4.12
CA GLN A 9 -5.86 -6.12 5.35
C GLN A 9 -5.16 -5.55 6.58
N ILE A 10 -3.92 -5.09 6.45
CA ILE A 10 -3.22 -4.39 7.54
C ILE A 10 -3.97 -3.11 7.92
N VAL A 11 -4.38 -2.31 6.93
CA VAL A 11 -5.16 -1.08 7.18
C VAL A 11 -6.42 -1.38 7.99
N VAL A 12 -7.21 -2.36 7.55
CA VAL A 12 -8.45 -2.75 8.23
C VAL A 12 -8.17 -3.27 9.65
N ARG A 13 -7.18 -4.16 9.81
CA ARG A 13 -6.85 -4.75 11.13
C ARG A 13 -6.33 -3.72 12.12
N GLN A 14 -5.61 -2.69 11.65
CA GLN A 14 -5.07 -1.64 12.51
C GLN A 14 -6.02 -0.45 12.71
N GLY A 15 -7.18 -0.44 12.04
CA GLY A 15 -8.09 0.71 12.07
C GLY A 15 -7.47 1.96 11.45
N ALA A 16 -6.58 1.78 10.48
CA ALA A 16 -5.94 2.88 9.75
C ALA A 16 -6.93 3.53 8.76
N SER A 17 -6.71 4.80 8.45
CA SER A 17 -7.53 5.55 7.48
C SER A 17 -7.04 5.38 6.04
N ASP A 18 -5.73 5.30 5.83
CA ASP A 18 -5.12 5.35 4.50
C ASP A 18 -4.02 4.30 4.33
N LEU A 19 -3.90 3.77 3.11
CA LEU A 19 -2.71 3.08 2.59
C LEU A 19 -1.98 4.03 1.65
N HIS A 20 -0.69 4.25 1.89
CA HIS A 20 0.19 5.04 1.05
C HIS A 20 1.16 4.12 0.30
N ILE A 21 1.07 4.15 -1.03
CA ILE A 21 1.97 3.44 -1.96
C ILE A 21 2.74 4.50 -2.77
N GLY A 22 4.06 4.36 -2.83
CA GLY A 22 4.91 5.23 -3.65
C GLY A 22 6.23 4.57 -4.01
N GLU A 23 6.62 4.65 -5.29
CA GLU A 23 7.91 4.17 -5.79
C GLU A 23 9.07 4.73 -4.96
N GLY A 24 10.02 3.87 -4.57
CA GLY A 24 11.21 4.24 -3.80
C GLY A 24 10.93 4.55 -2.32
N GLN A 25 9.72 4.30 -1.83
CA GLN A 25 9.33 4.48 -0.43
C GLN A 25 8.75 3.19 0.13
N PRO A 26 8.93 2.91 1.44
CA PRO A 26 8.21 1.80 2.06
C PRO A 26 6.69 2.05 2.01
N PRO A 27 5.87 0.99 1.91
CA PRO A 27 4.42 1.11 2.02
C PRO A 27 4.07 1.55 3.43
N LYS A 28 3.25 2.60 3.54
CA LYS A 28 2.91 3.25 4.82
C LYS A 28 1.42 3.24 5.05
N ILE A 29 1.01 3.25 6.31
CA ILE A 29 -0.38 3.45 6.70
C ILE A 29 -0.51 4.71 7.55
N ARG A 30 -1.69 5.33 7.52
CA ARG A 30 -2.04 6.41 8.44
C ARG A 30 -3.01 5.91 9.50
N THR A 31 -2.65 6.07 10.77
CA THR A 31 -3.49 5.69 11.90
C THR A 31 -3.58 6.86 12.87
N HIS A 32 -4.77 7.40 13.09
CA HIS A 32 -5.01 8.58 13.95
C HIS A 32 -4.10 9.81 13.65
N GLY A 33 -3.68 9.97 12.39
CA GLY A 33 -2.83 11.08 11.95
C GLY A 33 -1.35 10.70 11.78
N ASP A 34 -0.89 9.66 12.48
CA ASP A 34 0.49 9.19 12.40
C ASP A 34 0.72 8.32 11.17
N ILE A 35 1.85 8.54 10.48
CA ILE A 35 2.25 7.76 9.30
C ILE A 35 3.35 6.80 9.71
N MET A 36 3.12 5.50 9.51
CA MET A 36 4.09 4.45 9.87
C MET A 36 4.30 3.45 8.72
N PRO A 37 5.54 2.97 8.50
CA PRO A 37 5.80 1.94 7.51
C PRO A 37 5.21 0.59 7.94
N THR A 38 4.77 -0.19 6.96
CA THR A 38 4.29 -1.59 7.16
C THR A 38 5.40 -2.61 6.97
N ARG A 39 6.46 -2.23 6.24
CA ARG A 39 7.74 -2.92 6.08
C ARG A 39 8.82 -1.88 5.75
N ASP A 40 10.10 -2.25 5.86
CA ASP A 40 11.21 -1.34 5.59
C ASP A 40 11.58 -1.26 4.10
N GLU A 41 11.30 -2.32 3.33
CA GLU A 41 11.70 -2.40 1.93
C GLU A 41 10.91 -1.41 1.06
N PRO A 42 11.60 -0.54 0.30
CA PRO A 42 10.97 0.35 -0.65
C PRO A 42 10.15 -0.39 -1.71
N ILE A 43 9.04 0.21 -2.13
CA ILE A 43 8.21 -0.29 -3.22
C ILE A 43 8.94 -0.01 -4.54
N SER A 44 9.09 -1.03 -5.37
CA SER A 44 9.62 -0.87 -6.74
C SER A 44 8.57 -0.28 -7.68
N ARG A 45 8.98 0.21 -8.86
CA ARG A 45 8.06 0.69 -9.90
C ARG A 45 7.08 -0.41 -10.34
N GLU A 46 7.60 -1.61 -10.53
CA GLU A 46 6.84 -2.77 -10.97
C GLU A 46 5.79 -3.16 -9.92
N GLU A 47 6.18 -3.17 -8.65
CA GLU A 47 5.28 -3.47 -7.53
C GLU A 47 4.20 -2.39 -7.37
N ALA A 48 4.56 -1.10 -7.48
CA ALA A 48 3.59 0.00 -7.43
C ALA A 48 2.56 -0.11 -8.57
N THR A 49 3.04 -0.39 -9.80
CA THR A 49 2.19 -0.54 -10.99
C THR A 49 1.26 -1.75 -10.83
N GLN A 50 1.79 -2.88 -10.33
CA GLN A 50 0.99 -4.07 -10.04
C GLN A 50 -0.14 -3.74 -9.06
N MET A 51 0.19 -3.17 -7.90
CA MET A 51 -0.79 -2.82 -6.87
C MET A 51 -1.87 -1.85 -7.38
N LEU A 52 -1.48 -0.83 -8.14
CA LEU A 52 -2.42 0.12 -8.73
C LEU A 52 -3.33 -0.54 -9.77
N SER A 53 -2.78 -1.39 -10.64
CA SER A 53 -3.55 -2.09 -11.68
C SER A 53 -4.58 -3.06 -11.10
N GLU A 54 -4.31 -3.65 -9.93
CA GLU A 54 -5.22 -4.54 -9.23
C GLU A 54 -6.48 -3.82 -8.70
N VAL A 55 -6.40 -2.50 -8.45
CA VAL A 55 -7.52 -1.67 -7.97
C VAL A 55 -8.17 -0.88 -9.11
N CYS A 56 -7.37 -0.20 -9.92
CA CYS A 56 -7.84 0.74 -10.92
C CYS A 56 -8.10 0.08 -12.29
N GLY A 57 -7.62 -1.15 -12.49
CA GLY A 57 -7.65 -1.86 -13.76
C GLY A 57 -6.41 -1.61 -14.64
N PRO A 58 -6.25 -2.38 -15.73
CA PRO A 58 -4.99 -2.52 -16.48
C PRO A 58 -4.58 -1.32 -17.35
N GLN A 59 -5.34 -0.22 -17.36
CA GLN A 59 -5.13 0.93 -18.26
C GLN A 59 -4.66 2.21 -17.55
N ASN A 60 -4.28 2.13 -16.26
CA ASN A 60 -3.80 3.27 -15.48
C ASN A 60 -2.28 3.34 -15.42
#